data_AF-A0A533UHL9-F1
#
_entry.id   AF-A0A533UHL9-F1
#
_cell.length_a   1.000
_cell.length_b   1.000
_cell.length_c   1.000
_cell.angle_alpha   90.00
_cell.angle_beta   90.00
_cell.angle_gamma   90.00
#
_symmetry.space_group_name_H-M   'P 1'
#
loop_
_entity.id
_entity.type
_entity.pdbx_description
1 polymer ?
#
loop_
_entity_poly.entity_id
_entity_poly.type
_entity_poly.pdbx_seq_one_letter_code
_entity_poly.pdbx_strand_id
1 'polypeptide(L)'
;MLHWKKNSDKPEIVPEDLQSPINPKIILLILGSVVCFEIFNSIEPKDSSKFTFFDFSYLISFGVAAVFGIFISKRYWGSKIFGKSYLSLSLGYASYFIGSLVWYIYAVIYHVENPYPYYPDIAYFAFFPFVIYHLKRNIQFFKPRLEKKQKFNLIIIPIGITLLFTFVTLVPMDITSGVFNLKFLPTPDHDQTFYTTTATSI
;
A
#
# COMPACT_ATOMS: atom_id res chain seq x y z
N MET A 1 -44.20 -10.30 -20.43
CA MET A 1 -43.96 -10.72 -19.02
C MET A 1 -42.63 -11.49 -19.00
N LEU A 2 -41.50 -10.79 -18.76
CA LEU A 2 -40.17 -11.43 -18.76
C LEU A 2 -39.93 -12.11 -17.40
N HIS A 3 -39.94 -13.45 -17.39
CA HIS A 3 -39.51 -14.23 -16.23
C HIS A 3 -37.98 -14.17 -16.10
N TRP A 4 -37.52 -13.25 -15.28
CA TRP A 4 -36.14 -13.23 -14.79
C TRP A 4 -35.97 -14.40 -13.81
N LYS A 5 -35.48 -15.54 -14.32
CA LYS A 5 -35.19 -16.73 -13.49
C LYS A 5 -34.05 -16.40 -12.54
N LYS A 6 -34.39 -16.30 -11.24
CA LYS A 6 -33.46 -16.14 -10.11
C LYS A 6 -32.62 -17.41 -9.93
N ASN A 7 -31.58 -17.56 -10.75
CA ASN A 7 -30.51 -18.56 -10.58
C ASN A 7 -29.35 -17.98 -9.74
N SER A 8 -29.64 -17.16 -8.72
CA SER A 8 -28.62 -16.47 -7.91
C SER A 8 -27.99 -17.32 -6.83
N ASP A 9 -28.54 -18.50 -6.53
CA ASP A 9 -28.29 -19.17 -5.23
C ASP A 9 -27.44 -20.44 -5.34
N LYS A 10 -26.94 -20.79 -6.53
CA LYS A 10 -25.92 -21.83 -6.66
C LYS A 10 -24.55 -21.17 -6.70
N PRO A 11 -23.63 -21.45 -5.75
CA PRO A 11 -22.26 -20.99 -5.87
C PRO A 11 -21.72 -21.53 -7.19
N GLU A 12 -21.19 -20.64 -8.02
CA GLU A 12 -20.46 -21.03 -9.22
C GLU A 12 -19.30 -21.90 -8.74
N ILE A 13 -19.41 -23.22 -8.98
CA ILE A 13 -18.41 -24.18 -8.54
C ILE A 13 -17.15 -23.83 -9.30
N VAL A 14 -16.11 -23.41 -8.56
CA VAL A 14 -14.80 -23.07 -9.13
C VAL A 14 -14.31 -24.33 -9.86
N PRO A 15 -14.09 -24.27 -11.19
CA PRO A 15 -13.60 -25.43 -11.94
C PRO A 15 -12.32 -25.96 -11.30
N GLU A 16 -12.18 -27.28 -11.15
CA GLU A 16 -10.95 -27.90 -10.62
C GLU A 16 -9.71 -27.51 -11.46
N ASP A 17 -9.92 -27.17 -12.74
CA ASP A 17 -8.90 -26.69 -13.68
C ASP A 17 -8.24 -25.34 -13.31
N LEU A 18 -8.75 -24.60 -12.31
CA LEU A 18 -8.08 -23.41 -11.79
C LEU A 18 -6.93 -23.71 -10.82
N GLN A 19 -6.71 -24.98 -10.46
CA GLN A 19 -5.58 -25.41 -9.63
C GLN A 19 -4.31 -25.59 -10.46
N SER A 20 -3.83 -24.54 -11.12
CA SER A 20 -2.47 -24.55 -11.66
C SER A 20 -1.47 -24.55 -10.50
N PRO A 21 -0.57 -25.54 -10.36
CA PRO A 21 0.43 -25.52 -9.31
C PRO A 21 1.32 -24.30 -9.50
N ILE A 22 1.48 -23.50 -8.43
CA ILE A 22 2.31 -22.30 -8.49
C ILE A 22 3.76 -22.75 -8.74
N ASN A 23 4.37 -22.25 -9.81
CA ASN A 23 5.76 -22.58 -10.14
C ASN A 23 6.69 -21.89 -9.13
N PRO A 24 7.47 -22.63 -8.31
CA PRO A 24 8.33 -22.04 -7.30
C PRO A 24 9.40 -21.12 -7.89
N LYS A 25 9.79 -21.31 -9.15
CA LYS A 25 10.72 -20.42 -9.85
C LYS A 25 10.14 -19.01 -10.03
N ILE A 26 8.84 -18.90 -10.27
CA ILE A 26 8.16 -17.60 -10.39
C ILE A 26 8.13 -16.91 -9.03
N ILE A 27 7.82 -17.66 -7.96
CA ILE A 27 7.86 -17.11 -6.59
C ILE A 27 9.26 -16.58 -6.26
N LEU A 28 10.30 -17.38 -6.52
CA LEU A 28 11.68 -16.99 -6.25
C LEU A 28 12.10 -15.79 -7.10
N LEU A 29 11.63 -15.69 -8.34
CA LEU A 29 11.86 -14.52 -9.19
C LEU A 29 11.20 -13.26 -8.62
N ILE A 30 9.94 -13.34 -8.17
CA ILE A 30 9.24 -12.20 -7.55
C ILE A 30 9.97 -11.77 -6.28
N LEU A 31 10.24 -12.69 -5.37
CA LEU A 31 10.92 -12.39 -4.11
C LEU A 31 12.34 -11.84 -4.35
N GLY A 32 13.08 -12.46 -5.26
CA GLY A 32 14.41 -11.99 -5.65
C GLY A 32 14.37 -10.58 -6.22
N SER A 33 13.37 -10.28 -7.08
CA SER A 33 13.23 -8.93 -7.65
C SER A 33 12.95 -7.86 -6.58
N VAL A 34 12.14 -8.17 -5.57
CA VAL A 34 11.85 -7.27 -4.44
C VAL A 34 13.12 -7.04 -3.61
N VAL A 35 13.85 -8.10 -3.25
CA VAL A 35 15.09 -7.96 -2.47
C VAL A 35 16.14 -7.16 -3.23
N CYS A 36 16.31 -7.43 -4.53
CA CYS A 36 17.21 -6.65 -5.37
C CYS A 36 16.80 -5.17 -5.40
N PHE A 37 15.51 -4.88 -5.63
CA PHE A 37 14.99 -3.51 -5.64
C PHE A 37 15.30 -2.77 -4.34
N GLU A 38 15.07 -3.40 -3.18
CA GLU A 38 15.37 -2.79 -1.89
C GLU A 38 16.87 -2.58 -1.64
N ILE A 39 17.71 -3.52 -2.05
CA ILE A 39 19.17 -3.36 -1.94
C ILE A 39 19.64 -2.17 -2.79
N PHE A 40 19.18 -2.08 -4.05
CA PHE A 40 19.53 -0.96 -4.92
C PHE A 40 18.98 0.38 -4.41
N ASN A 41 17.77 0.38 -3.84
CA ASN A 41 17.20 1.57 -3.21
C ASN A 41 17.98 2.00 -1.95
N SER A 42 18.54 1.04 -1.21
CA SER A 42 19.29 1.33 0.03
C SER A 42 20.66 1.99 -0.19
N ILE A 43 21.27 1.77 -1.37
CA ILE A 43 22.57 2.35 -1.73
C ILE A 43 22.44 3.71 -2.42
N GLU A 44 21.25 4.08 -2.91
CA GLU A 44 21.04 5.41 -3.51
C GLU A 44 21.04 6.50 -2.41
N PRO A 45 21.80 7.59 -2.59
CA PRO A 45 21.78 8.71 -1.64
C PRO A 45 20.38 9.30 -1.53
N LYS A 46 19.83 9.32 -0.31
CA LYS A 46 18.50 9.86 -0.05
C LYS A 46 18.55 11.38 0.03
N ASP A 47 18.22 12.04 -1.07
CA ASP A 47 18.03 13.49 -1.14
C ASP A 47 16.54 13.79 -1.31
N SER A 48 15.89 14.27 -0.25
CA SER A 48 14.45 14.55 -0.23
C SER A 48 14.02 15.67 -1.19
N SER A 49 14.98 16.46 -1.69
CA SER A 49 14.72 17.54 -2.64
C SER A 49 14.70 17.09 -4.10
N LYS A 50 15.10 15.83 -4.38
CA LYS A 50 15.23 15.30 -5.74
C LYS A 50 14.27 14.15 -5.98
N PHE A 51 13.74 14.10 -7.19
CA PHE A 51 12.96 12.98 -7.68
C PHE A 51 13.92 11.90 -8.19
N THR A 52 14.03 10.79 -7.46
CA THR A 52 14.95 9.70 -7.80
C THR A 52 14.35 8.70 -8.78
N PHE A 53 15.18 7.79 -9.30
CA PHE A 53 14.68 6.67 -10.13
C PHE A 53 13.73 5.75 -9.35
N PHE A 54 14.00 5.49 -8.07
CA PHE A 54 13.13 4.67 -7.22
C PHE A 54 11.79 5.34 -6.95
N ASP A 55 11.78 6.65 -6.74
CA ASP A 55 10.54 7.44 -6.59
C ASP A 55 9.66 7.33 -7.83
N PHE A 56 10.28 7.48 -9.01
CA PHE A 56 9.60 7.31 -10.29
C PHE A 56 9.08 5.89 -10.49
N SER A 57 9.92 4.88 -10.22
CA SER A 57 9.55 3.46 -10.35
C SER A 57 8.37 3.12 -9.44
N TYR A 58 8.42 3.58 -8.19
CA TYR A 58 7.36 3.41 -7.21
C TYR A 58 6.06 4.09 -7.67
N LEU A 59 6.12 5.35 -8.11
CA LEU A 59 4.97 6.08 -8.64
C LEU A 59 4.34 5.34 -9.83
N ILE A 60 5.14 4.97 -10.83
CA ILE A 60 4.65 4.30 -12.04
C ILE A 60 4.07 2.92 -11.74
N SER A 61 4.56 2.20 -10.72
CA SER A 61 4.02 0.89 -10.35
C SER A 61 2.51 0.93 -10.04
N PHE A 62 2.03 1.97 -9.35
CA PHE A 62 0.61 2.16 -9.07
C PHE A 62 -0.19 2.48 -10.33
N GLY A 63 0.36 3.31 -11.22
CA GLY A 63 -0.26 3.64 -12.50
C GLY A 63 -0.39 2.39 -13.40
N VAL A 64 0.66 1.58 -13.46
CA VAL A 64 0.67 0.30 -14.18
C VAL A 64 -0.38 -0.65 -13.59
N ALA A 65 -0.40 -0.82 -12.26
CA ALA A 65 -1.39 -1.66 -11.58
C ALA A 65 -2.83 -1.20 -11.87
N ALA A 66 -3.08 0.11 -11.87
CA ALA A 66 -4.37 0.68 -12.22
C ALA A 66 -4.76 0.33 -13.67
N VAL A 67 -3.88 0.54 -14.64
CA VAL A 67 -4.12 0.25 -16.06
C VAL A 67 -4.38 -1.24 -16.30
N PHE A 68 -3.53 -2.12 -15.76
CA PHE A 68 -3.74 -3.57 -15.87
C PHE A 68 -5.06 -4.01 -15.21
N GLY A 69 -5.42 -3.42 -14.07
CA GLY A 69 -6.71 -3.67 -13.43
C GLY A 69 -7.90 -3.32 -14.32
N ILE A 70 -7.84 -2.21 -15.08
CA ILE A 70 -8.88 -1.88 -16.09
C ILE A 70 -8.92 -2.92 -17.19
N PHE A 71 -7.78 -3.36 -17.72
CA PHE A 71 -7.75 -4.38 -18.77
C PHE A 71 -8.36 -5.71 -18.30
N ILE A 72 -8.00 -6.16 -17.10
CA ILE A 72 -8.58 -7.36 -16.49
C ILE A 72 -10.08 -7.17 -16.27
N SER A 73 -10.50 -6.02 -15.74
CA SER A 73 -11.91 -5.69 -15.56
C SER A 73 -12.70 -5.76 -16.87
N LYS A 74 -12.18 -5.19 -17.95
CA LYS A 74 -12.81 -5.24 -19.28
C LYS A 74 -12.90 -6.67 -19.81
N ARG A 75 -11.83 -7.47 -19.67
CA ARG A 75 -11.81 -8.87 -20.10
C ARG A 75 -12.86 -9.72 -19.36
N TYR A 76 -13.07 -9.45 -18.07
CA TYR A 76 -14.00 -10.20 -17.23
C TYR A 76 -15.29 -9.41 -16.91
N TRP A 77 -15.67 -8.43 -17.73
CA TRP A 77 -16.81 -7.54 -17.43
C TRP A 77 -18.14 -8.30 -17.29
N GLY A 78 -18.32 -9.36 -18.07
CA GLY A 78 -19.50 -10.23 -18.01
C GLY A 78 -19.53 -11.17 -16.80
N SER A 79 -18.44 -11.30 -16.05
CA SER A 79 -18.43 -12.11 -14.82
C SER A 79 -19.19 -11.40 -13.70
N LYS A 80 -19.89 -12.17 -12.87
CA LYS A 80 -20.68 -11.61 -11.77
C LYS A 80 -19.84 -10.84 -10.75
N ILE A 81 -18.57 -11.24 -10.59
CA ILE A 81 -17.71 -10.81 -9.48
C ILE A 81 -16.36 -10.29 -9.96
N PHE A 82 -15.62 -11.01 -10.81
CA PHE A 82 -14.25 -10.64 -11.18
C PHE A 82 -14.15 -9.26 -11.84
N GLY A 83 -15.00 -8.96 -12.84
CA GLY A 83 -14.95 -7.68 -13.57
C GLY A 83 -15.10 -6.49 -12.62
N LYS A 84 -16.18 -6.48 -11.83
CA LYS A 84 -16.45 -5.41 -10.85
C LYS A 84 -15.39 -5.34 -9.75
N SER A 85 -14.85 -6.49 -9.34
CA SER A 85 -13.81 -6.54 -8.31
C SER A 85 -12.51 -5.91 -8.81
N TYR A 86 -12.03 -6.28 -10.00
CA TYR A 86 -10.82 -5.73 -10.60
C TYR A 86 -10.98 -4.26 -11.02
N LEU A 87 -12.19 -3.83 -11.39
CA LEU A 87 -12.47 -2.40 -11.59
C LEU A 87 -12.24 -1.61 -10.31
N SER A 88 -12.79 -2.10 -9.19
CA SER A 88 -12.61 -1.44 -7.90
C SER A 88 -11.12 -1.41 -7.51
N LEU A 89 -10.39 -2.51 -7.69
CA LEU A 89 -8.94 -2.53 -7.43
C LEU A 89 -8.19 -1.50 -8.28
N SER A 90 -8.54 -1.39 -9.56
CA SER A 90 -7.97 -0.40 -10.46
C SER A 90 -8.25 1.03 -9.99
N LEU A 91 -9.49 1.33 -9.58
CA LEU A 91 -9.83 2.64 -9.04
C LEU A 91 -9.06 2.94 -7.76
N GLY A 92 -8.87 1.95 -6.89
CA GLY A 92 -8.02 2.08 -5.70
C GLY A 92 -6.60 2.49 -6.08
N TYR A 93 -5.94 1.72 -6.94
CA TYR A 93 -4.58 2.03 -7.39
C TYR A 93 -4.49 3.34 -8.17
N ALA A 94 -5.52 3.72 -8.93
CA ALA A 94 -5.58 5.02 -9.60
C ALA A 94 -5.67 6.17 -8.59
N SER A 95 -6.48 6.03 -7.53
CA SER A 95 -6.54 7.00 -6.43
C SER A 95 -5.19 7.12 -5.72
N TYR A 96 -4.52 6.01 -5.45
CA TYR A 96 -3.18 6.02 -4.85
C TYR A 96 -2.14 6.69 -5.75
N PHE A 97 -2.18 6.38 -7.05
CA PHE A 97 -1.32 7.02 -8.06
C PHE A 97 -1.53 8.54 -8.11
N ILE A 98 -2.79 8.99 -8.10
CA ILE A 98 -3.14 10.42 -8.07
C ILE A 98 -2.62 11.07 -6.79
N GLY A 99 -2.84 10.46 -5.63
CA GLY A 99 -2.32 10.97 -4.36
C GLY A 99 -0.80 11.11 -4.36
N SER A 100 -0.10 10.09 -4.88
CA SER A 100 1.36 10.08 -5.02
C SER A 100 1.84 11.18 -5.97
N LEU A 101 1.17 11.35 -7.11
CA LEU A 101 1.51 12.39 -8.08
C LEU A 101 1.35 13.79 -7.47
N VAL A 102 0.22 14.05 -6.79
CA VAL A 102 -0.03 15.33 -6.11
C VAL A 102 1.01 15.56 -5.02
N TRP A 103 1.36 14.52 -4.26
CA TRP A 103 2.41 14.59 -3.24
C TRP A 103 3.76 14.99 -3.82
N TYR A 104 4.22 14.31 -4.88
CA TYR A 104 5.49 14.63 -5.54
C TYR A 104 5.49 16.06 -6.11
N ILE A 105 4.37 16.54 -6.65
CA ILE A 105 4.25 17.92 -7.11
C ILE A 105 4.47 18.90 -5.95
N TYR A 106 3.84 18.69 -4.79
CA TYR A 106 4.02 19.60 -3.64
C TYR A 106 5.41 19.49 -3.01
N ALA A 107 5.87 18.28 -2.74
CA ALA A 107 7.11 18.05 -2.01
C ALA A 107 8.36 18.36 -2.85
N VAL A 108 8.38 17.94 -4.13
CA VAL A 108 9.59 18.04 -4.97
C VAL A 108 9.58 19.28 -5.84
N ILE A 109 8.44 19.67 -6.42
CA ILE A 109 8.39 20.83 -7.33
C ILE A 109 8.19 22.12 -6.54
N TYR A 110 7.22 22.14 -5.63
CA TYR A 110 6.91 23.35 -4.87
C TYR A 110 7.72 23.49 -3.58
N HIS A 111 8.45 22.45 -3.17
CA HIS A 111 9.20 22.41 -1.90
C HIS A 111 8.32 22.80 -0.68
N VAL A 112 7.03 22.48 -0.75
CA VAL A 112 6.08 22.73 0.34
C VAL A 112 5.92 21.44 1.13
N GLU A 113 6.46 21.46 2.34
CA GLU A 113 6.26 20.37 3.29
C GLU A 113 4.84 20.47 3.87
N ASN A 114 4.03 19.44 3.61
CA ASN A 114 2.73 19.22 4.25
C ASN A 114 1.78 20.44 4.26
N PRO A 115 1.35 20.96 3.08
CA PRO A 115 0.39 22.07 3.04
C PRO A 115 -0.94 21.63 3.65
N TYR A 116 -1.53 22.45 4.53
CA TYR A 116 -2.88 22.23 5.05
C TYR A 116 -3.91 23.02 4.21
N PRO A 117 -4.97 22.40 3.66
CA PRO A 117 -5.31 20.98 3.74
C PRO A 117 -4.44 20.12 2.83
N TYR A 118 -4.10 18.93 3.31
CA TYR A 118 -3.21 18.03 2.58
C TYR A 118 -3.99 17.24 1.52
N TYR A 119 -4.07 17.81 0.33
CA TYR A 119 -4.82 17.24 -0.80
C TYR A 119 -4.47 15.78 -1.16
N PRO A 120 -3.21 15.30 -1.05
CA PRO A 120 -2.89 13.89 -1.28
C PRO A 120 -3.71 12.92 -0.41
N ASP A 121 -4.03 13.30 0.84
CA ASP A 121 -4.74 12.42 1.78
C ASP A 121 -6.14 12.05 1.30
N ILE A 122 -6.81 12.92 0.57
CA ILE A 122 -8.15 12.62 0.03
C ILE A 122 -8.06 11.45 -0.96
N ALA A 123 -7.05 11.48 -1.82
CA ALA A 123 -6.83 10.45 -2.83
C ALA A 123 -6.30 9.15 -2.17
N TYR A 124 -5.41 9.25 -1.19
CA TYR A 124 -4.98 8.09 -0.39
C TYR A 124 -6.14 7.49 0.41
N PHE A 125 -7.03 8.30 0.94
CA PHE A 125 -8.20 7.82 1.68
C PHE A 125 -9.17 7.06 0.75
N ALA A 126 -9.33 7.52 -0.50
CA ALA A 126 -10.14 6.84 -1.49
C ALA A 126 -9.62 5.44 -1.87
N PHE A 127 -8.32 5.16 -1.74
CA PHE A 127 -7.75 3.84 -1.98
C PHE A 127 -8.40 2.75 -1.10
N PHE A 128 -8.61 3.02 0.19
CA PHE A 128 -9.10 2.04 1.16
C PHE A 128 -10.49 1.45 0.81
N PRO A 129 -11.56 2.23 0.61
CA PRO A 129 -12.87 1.67 0.29
C PRO A 129 -12.85 0.83 -0.99
N PHE A 130 -12.07 1.22 -2.00
CA PHE A 130 -11.94 0.48 -3.25
C PHE A 130 -11.23 -0.86 -3.09
N VAL A 131 -10.12 -0.90 -2.34
CA VAL A 131 -9.41 -2.15 -2.06
C VAL A 131 -10.21 -3.07 -1.14
N ILE A 132 -10.89 -2.51 -0.13
CA ILE A 132 -11.79 -3.28 0.75
C ILE A 132 -12.91 -3.91 -0.07
N TYR A 133 -13.52 -3.18 -0.99
CA TYR A 133 -14.55 -3.72 -1.87
C TYR A 133 -14.00 -4.87 -2.73
N HIS A 134 -12.83 -4.69 -3.35
CA HIS A 134 -12.17 -5.74 -4.14
C HIS A 134 -11.93 -7.00 -3.30
N LEU A 135 -11.34 -6.84 -2.11
CA LEU A 135 -11.01 -7.95 -1.22
C LEU A 135 -12.27 -8.67 -0.75
N LYS A 136 -13.28 -7.91 -0.29
CA LYS A 136 -14.57 -8.46 0.16
C LYS A 136 -15.24 -9.29 -0.93
N ARG A 137 -15.31 -8.79 -2.16
CA ARG A 137 -15.95 -9.49 -3.28
C ARG A 137 -15.21 -10.77 -3.66
N ASN A 138 -13.88 -10.75 -3.69
CA ASN A 138 -13.09 -11.96 -3.95
C ASN A 138 -13.23 -13.00 -2.84
N ILE A 139 -13.13 -12.59 -1.57
CA ILE A 139 -13.29 -13.51 -0.43
C ILE A 139 -14.67 -14.17 -0.46
N GLN A 140 -15.73 -13.38 -0.69
CA GLN A 140 -17.10 -13.91 -0.76
C GLN A 140 -17.28 -14.91 -1.91
N PHE A 141 -16.54 -14.75 -3.01
CA PHE A 141 -16.57 -15.68 -4.13
C PHE A 141 -15.86 -16.99 -3.81
N PHE A 142 -14.62 -16.94 -3.34
CA PHE A 142 -13.80 -18.13 -3.13
C PHE A 142 -14.15 -18.89 -1.84
N LYS A 143 -14.52 -18.19 -0.77
CA LYS A 143 -14.91 -18.77 0.52
C LYS A 143 -16.10 -18.03 1.11
N PRO A 144 -17.34 -18.38 0.70
CA PRO A 144 -18.57 -17.74 1.20
C PRO A 144 -18.69 -17.78 2.73
N ARG A 145 -18.11 -18.78 3.39
CA ARG A 145 -18.07 -18.95 4.84
C ARG A 145 -16.63 -19.04 5.31
N LEU A 146 -16.08 -17.92 5.76
CA LEU A 146 -14.81 -17.91 6.50
C LEU A 146 -14.99 -18.56 7.86
N GLU A 147 -14.08 -19.45 8.21
CA GLU A 147 -14.00 -20.02 9.56
C GLU A 147 -13.65 -18.94 10.59
N LYS A 148 -14.04 -19.12 11.86
CA LYS A 148 -13.73 -18.16 12.93
C LYS A 148 -12.23 -17.88 13.04
N LYS A 149 -11.39 -18.91 12.88
CA LYS A 149 -9.92 -18.79 12.86
C LYS A 149 -9.42 -17.92 11.71
N GLN A 150 -9.98 -18.07 10.51
CA GLN A 150 -9.59 -17.27 9.34
C GLN A 150 -10.00 -15.80 9.49
N LYS A 151 -11.20 -15.54 10.04
CA LYS A 151 -11.64 -14.17 10.37
C LYS A 151 -10.73 -13.51 11.40
N PHE A 152 -10.35 -14.26 12.43
CA PHE A 152 -9.42 -13.79 13.46
C PHE A 152 -8.05 -13.45 12.84
N ASN A 153 -7.49 -14.35 12.03
CA ASN A 153 -6.21 -14.12 11.35
C ASN A 153 -6.24 -12.91 10.41
N LEU A 154 -7.34 -12.69 9.69
CA LEU A 154 -7.52 -11.55 8.78
C LEU A 154 -7.43 -10.19 9.49
N ILE A 155 -7.78 -10.14 10.78
CA ILE A 155 -7.75 -8.92 11.60
C ILE A 155 -6.43 -8.81 12.36
N ILE A 156 -5.98 -9.89 12.99
CA ILE A 156 -4.82 -9.87 13.88
C ILE A 156 -3.51 -9.66 13.12
N ILE A 157 -3.39 -10.16 11.89
CA ILE A 157 -2.15 -10.06 11.11
C ILE A 157 -1.87 -8.59 10.74
N PRO A 158 -2.79 -7.83 10.10
CA PRO A 158 -2.55 -6.41 9.83
C PRO A 158 -2.28 -5.61 11.10
N ILE A 159 -3.05 -5.81 12.18
CA ILE A 159 -2.85 -5.10 13.45
C ILE A 159 -1.46 -5.41 14.02
N GLY A 160 -1.07 -6.68 14.05
CA GLY A 160 0.23 -7.11 14.57
C GLY A 160 1.40 -6.54 13.76
N ILE A 161 1.29 -6.52 12.43
CA ILE A 161 2.30 -5.91 11.56
C ILE A 161 2.38 -4.40 11.80
N THR A 162 1.24 -3.70 11.88
CA THR A 162 1.23 -2.26 12.16
C THR A 162 1.84 -1.95 13.53
N LEU A 163 1.46 -2.70 14.57
CA LEU A 163 2.03 -2.52 15.91
C LEU A 163 3.52 -2.78 15.94
N LEU A 164 3.99 -3.84 15.26
CA LEU A 164 5.41 -4.14 15.15
C LEU A 164 6.16 -3.01 14.44
N PHE A 165 5.63 -2.52 13.32
CA PHE A 165 6.21 -1.42 12.57
C PHE A 165 6.26 -0.14 13.40
N THR A 166 5.17 0.22 14.07
CA THR A 166 5.11 1.37 14.99
C THR A 166 6.12 1.21 16.13
N PHE A 167 6.22 0.04 16.74
CA PHE A 167 7.18 -0.23 17.81
C PHE A 167 8.63 -0.05 17.32
N VAL A 168 8.99 -0.63 16.17
CA VAL A 168 10.32 -0.49 15.57
C VAL A 168 10.64 0.96 15.21
N THR A 169 9.63 1.75 14.83
CA THR A 169 9.81 3.15 14.43
C THR A 169 9.96 4.07 15.65
N LEU A 170 9.25 3.80 16.74
CA LEU A 170 9.25 4.64 17.95
C LEU A 170 10.39 4.30 18.92
N VAL A 171 10.92 3.07 18.85
CA VAL A 171 12.01 2.63 19.72
C VAL A 171 13.32 2.69 18.93
N PRO A 172 14.19 3.70 19.14
CA PRO A 172 15.46 3.78 18.44
C PRO A 172 16.32 2.56 18.82
N MET A 173 16.53 1.66 17.85
CA MET A 173 17.42 0.52 18.01
C MET A 173 18.84 0.93 17.64
N ASP A 174 19.70 1.10 18.64
CA ASP A 174 21.11 1.37 18.44
C ASP A 174 21.87 0.04 18.26
N ILE A 175 22.01 -0.41 16.99
CA ILE A 175 22.64 -1.69 16.63
C ILE A 175 24.18 -1.62 16.78
N THR A 176 24.73 -0.43 16.98
CA THR A 176 26.17 -0.13 16.92
C THR A 176 27.00 -0.79 18.04
N SER A 177 26.36 -1.25 19.12
CA SER A 177 27.07 -1.75 20.31
C SER A 177 27.00 -3.28 20.52
N GLY A 178 26.35 -4.04 19.63
CA GLY A 178 26.17 -5.49 19.82
C GLY A 178 25.35 -5.87 21.06
N VAL A 179 24.79 -4.89 21.78
CA VAL A 179 23.95 -5.05 22.96
C VAL A 179 22.63 -4.33 22.68
N PHE A 180 21.52 -5.08 22.73
CA PHE A 180 20.16 -4.53 22.63
C PHE A 180 19.90 -3.60 23.82
N ASN A 181 20.16 -2.31 23.67
CA ASN A 181 19.79 -1.29 24.64
C ASN A 181 18.51 -0.59 24.18
N LEU A 182 17.39 -0.89 24.85
CA LEU A 182 16.14 -0.16 24.70
C LEU A 182 16.29 1.21 25.38
N LYS A 183 16.67 2.24 24.62
CA LYS A 183 16.55 3.63 25.07
C LYS A 183 15.24 4.19 24.53
N PHE A 184 14.29 4.46 25.41
CA PHE A 184 13.14 5.30 25.06
C PHE A 184 13.66 6.69 24.72
N LEU A 185 13.15 7.30 23.65
CA LEU A 185 13.50 8.68 23.30
C LEU A 185 13.26 9.57 24.53
N PRO A 186 14.21 10.42 24.93
CA PRO A 186 13.93 11.42 25.96
C PRO A 186 12.74 12.25 25.48
N THR A 187 11.75 12.42 26.35
CA THR A 187 10.68 13.39 26.16
C THR A 187 11.31 14.73 25.78
N PRO A 188 10.84 15.43 24.75
CA PRO A 188 11.39 16.73 24.39
C PRO A 188 11.28 17.64 25.61
N ASP A 189 12.43 18.02 26.16
CA ASP A 189 12.49 19.00 27.23
C ASP A 189 11.84 20.28 26.72
N HIS A 190 10.84 20.75 27.47
CA HIS A 190 10.09 21.96 27.15
C HIS A 190 10.92 23.26 27.31
N ASP A 191 12.22 23.17 27.57
CA ASP A 191 13.11 24.32 27.69
C ASP A 191 13.72 24.70 26.33
N GLN A 192 12.86 25.16 25.42
CA GLN A 192 13.30 26.10 24.39
C GLN A 192 13.46 27.49 25.02
N THR A 193 14.54 27.69 25.79
CA THR A 193 15.05 29.04 25.99
C THR A 193 15.59 29.55 24.67
N PHE A 194 14.85 30.50 24.10
CA PHE A 194 15.25 31.42 23.05
C PHE A 194 16.70 31.89 23.24
N TYR A 195 17.63 31.42 22.41
CA TYR A 195 18.90 32.10 22.21
C TYR A 195 18.75 33.04 21.01
N THR A 196 18.42 34.28 21.32
CA THR A 196 18.79 35.47 20.55
C THR A 196 20.28 35.40 20.22
N THR A 197 20.63 35.21 18.94
CA THR A 197 21.98 35.50 18.45
C THR A 197 21.90 36.54 17.34
N THR A 198 21.94 37.78 17.81
CA THR A 198 22.62 38.96 17.28
C THR A 198 23.11 38.90 15.83
N ALA A 199 22.45 39.70 14.99
CA ALA A 199 23.01 40.24 13.77
C ALA A 199 24.36 40.90 14.06
N THR A 200 25.42 40.45 13.39
CA THR A 200 26.64 41.23 13.24
C THR A 200 26.91 41.39 11.76
N SER A 201 26.74 42.64 11.32
CA SER A 201 27.19 43.22 10.07
C SER A 201 28.66 42.93 9.78
N ILE A 202 28.97 42.47 8.57
CA ILE A 202 30.01 43.02 7.67
C ILE A 202 29.51 42.88 6.24
#